data_AF-A0A453C6C6-F1
#
_entry.id   AF-A0A453C6C6-F1
#
_cell.length_a   1.000
_cell.length_b   1.000
_cell.length_c   1.000
_cell.angle_alpha   90.00
_cell.angle_beta   90.00
_cell.angle_gamma   90.00
#
_symmetry.space_group_name_H-M   'P 1'
#
loop_
_entity.id
_entity.type
_entity.pdbx_description
1 polymer ?
#
loop_
_entity_poly.entity_id
_entity_poly.type
_entity_poly.pdbx_seq_one_letter_code
_entity_poly.pdbx_strand_id
1 'polypeptide(L)'
;MFIKCINNSRTFNGRFATQVHREPMASLHTASDITDVEFKRAGYTTLMESLTHGQVTHKFKTLVRVVAAYPCQGKELHSLLTGDYCLRLTLEDPTARIHAYVHKDNAVSFFGGFLTLAALTRKMNRLLGVPEPEDDAEEGMAGGRNPPWIWCCLKSYRLDKYDPWGSRRYRIFGTEIRD
;
A
#
# COMPACT_ATOMS: atom_id res chain seq x y z
N MET A 1 -12.51 -4.13 -52.58
CA MET A 1 -11.39 -4.85 -51.94
C MET A 1 -11.54 -4.70 -50.43
N PHE A 2 -12.18 -5.67 -49.78
CA PHE A 2 -12.41 -5.67 -48.33
C PHE A 2 -11.30 -6.47 -47.67
N ILE A 3 -10.46 -5.82 -46.87
CA ILE A 3 -9.45 -6.50 -46.04
C ILE A 3 -10.11 -6.86 -44.72
N LYS A 4 -10.30 -8.16 -44.54
CA LYS A 4 -10.78 -8.83 -43.32
C LYS A 4 -9.59 -9.00 -42.39
N CYS A 5 -9.43 -8.14 -41.39
CA CYS A 5 -8.46 -8.39 -40.32
C CYS A 5 -9.08 -9.32 -39.27
N ILE A 6 -8.50 -10.51 -39.21
CA ILE A 6 -8.86 -11.64 -38.36
C ILE A 6 -8.67 -11.29 -36.88
N ASN A 7 -9.71 -11.55 -36.07
CA ASN A 7 -9.66 -11.53 -34.61
C ASN A 7 -8.63 -12.56 -34.10
N ASN A 8 -7.49 -12.10 -33.60
CA ASN A 8 -6.49 -12.94 -32.94
C ASN A 8 -6.73 -12.97 -31.41
N SER A 9 -7.89 -13.51 -30.99
CA SER A 9 -8.25 -13.67 -29.57
C SER A 9 -7.42 -14.74 -28.85
N ARG A 10 -6.52 -15.46 -29.55
CA ARG A 10 -5.70 -16.54 -28.97
C ARG A 10 -4.34 -16.07 -28.44
N THR A 11 -3.83 -14.91 -28.84
CA THR A 11 -2.57 -14.36 -28.30
C THR A 11 -2.76 -13.50 -27.04
N PHE A 12 -3.99 -13.14 -26.69
CA PHE A 12 -4.30 -12.31 -25.52
C PHE A 12 -4.29 -13.12 -24.22
N ASN A 13 -4.84 -14.35 -24.23
CA ASN A 13 -4.90 -15.21 -23.05
C ASN A 13 -3.54 -15.82 -22.64
N GLY A 14 -2.57 -15.91 -23.57
CA GLY A 14 -1.23 -16.43 -23.25
C GLY A 14 -0.39 -15.53 -22.34
N ARG A 15 -0.75 -14.25 -22.22
CA ARG A 15 -0.03 -13.29 -21.35
C ARG A 15 -0.40 -13.41 -19.87
N PHE A 16 -1.56 -14.00 -19.55
CA PHE A 16 -1.97 -14.25 -18.16
C PHE A 16 -1.25 -15.45 -17.55
N ALA A 17 -0.77 -16.39 -18.36
CA ALA A 17 -0.08 -17.60 -17.89
C ALA A 17 1.44 -17.43 -17.68
N THR A 18 1.99 -16.27 -18.05
CA THR A 18 3.43 -15.98 -18.01
C THR A 18 3.74 -14.69 -17.26
N GLN A 19 2.96 -14.38 -16.21
CA GLN A 19 3.39 -13.42 -15.19
C GLN A 19 4.50 -14.08 -14.36
N VAL A 20 5.64 -14.29 -15.02
CA VAL A 20 6.92 -14.66 -14.44
C VAL A 20 7.14 -13.74 -13.25
N HIS A 21 7.57 -14.34 -12.13
CA HIS A 21 8.13 -13.67 -10.96
C HIS A 21 9.20 -12.65 -11.40
N ARG A 22 8.79 -11.47 -11.86
CA ARG A 22 9.70 -10.36 -12.07
C ARG A 22 9.97 -9.78 -10.70
N GLU A 23 10.78 -10.40 -9.84
CA GLU A 23 11.13 -9.76 -8.58
C GLU A 23 11.49 -8.29 -8.83
N PRO A 24 10.94 -7.34 -8.04
CA PRO A 24 11.18 -5.91 -8.25
C PRO A 24 12.69 -5.72 -8.42
N MET A 25 13.08 -5.10 -9.54
CA MET A 25 14.46 -5.05 -10.07
C MET A 25 15.50 -5.25 -8.97
N ALA A 26 16.40 -6.23 -9.15
CA ALA A 26 17.44 -6.83 -8.28
C ALA A 26 18.35 -5.89 -7.41
N SER A 27 17.82 -4.75 -6.99
CA SER A 27 18.40 -3.65 -6.23
C SER A 27 17.41 -3.09 -5.19
N LEU A 28 16.11 -3.41 -5.30
CA LEU A 28 15.15 -3.17 -4.22
C LEU A 28 15.35 -4.24 -3.15
N HIS A 29 16.23 -3.90 -2.21
CA HIS A 29 16.46 -4.58 -0.94
C HIS A 29 15.18 -5.24 -0.41
N THR A 30 15.32 -6.51 -0.04
CA THR A 30 14.38 -7.39 0.66
C THR A 30 13.23 -6.63 1.30
N ALA A 31 12.00 -6.86 0.80
CA ALA A 31 10.81 -6.36 1.46
C ALA A 31 10.88 -6.69 2.95
N SER A 32 10.70 -5.67 3.79
CA SER A 32 10.79 -5.83 5.23
C SER A 32 9.67 -6.74 5.70
N ASP A 33 9.95 -7.63 6.66
CA ASP A 33 8.98 -8.57 7.22
C ASP A 33 7.97 -7.89 8.17
N ILE A 34 7.88 -6.55 8.14
CA ILE A 34 6.98 -5.78 9.00
C ILE A 34 5.51 -5.85 8.56
N THR A 35 5.22 -6.40 7.39
CA THR A 35 3.84 -6.58 6.91
C THR A 35 3.58 -8.02 6.49
N ASP A 36 2.48 -8.58 6.96
CA ASP A 36 1.90 -9.79 6.37
C ASP A 36 0.82 -9.41 5.34
N VAL A 37 0.72 -10.20 4.27
CA VAL A 37 -0.30 -10.03 3.24
C VAL A 37 -1.00 -11.36 2.96
N GLU A 38 -2.33 -11.31 2.84
CA GLU A 38 -3.17 -12.48 2.57
C GLU A 38 -2.78 -13.17 1.25
N PHE A 39 -2.38 -12.39 0.24
CA PHE A 39 -2.08 -12.87 -1.12
C PHE A 39 -0.58 -13.12 -1.34
N LYS A 40 0.04 -14.01 -0.56
CA LYS A 40 1.50 -14.27 -0.62
C LYS A 40 1.99 -14.68 -2.01
N ARG A 41 1.25 -15.55 -2.70
CA ARG A 41 1.61 -16.15 -4.01
C ARG A 41 1.16 -15.34 -5.23
N ALA A 42 0.44 -14.24 -5.04
CA ALA A 42 0.04 -13.40 -6.17
C ALA A 42 1.25 -12.65 -6.74
N GLY A 43 1.27 -12.46 -8.06
CA GLY A 43 2.16 -11.50 -8.71
C GLY A 43 1.94 -10.08 -8.15
N TYR A 44 2.89 -9.19 -8.39
CA TYR A 44 2.78 -7.79 -7.96
C TYR A 44 2.51 -6.87 -9.15
N THR A 45 2.06 -5.67 -8.85
CA THR A 45 1.79 -4.60 -9.81
C THR A 45 2.32 -3.30 -9.24
N THR A 46 2.96 -2.49 -10.07
CA THR A 46 3.43 -1.15 -9.70
C THR A 46 2.25 -0.19 -9.54
N LEU A 47 2.45 0.91 -8.81
CA LEU A 47 1.44 1.93 -8.65
C LEU A 47 1.06 2.57 -9.98
N MET A 48 2.04 2.82 -10.87
CA MET A 48 1.78 3.37 -12.21
C MET A 48 0.96 2.43 -13.10
N GLU A 49 1.25 1.12 -13.09
CA GLU A 49 0.43 0.13 -13.82
C GLU A 49 -1.00 0.11 -13.30
N SER A 50 -1.19 0.30 -11.99
CA SER A 50 -2.52 0.40 -11.40
C SER A 50 -3.25 1.71 -11.75
N LEU A 51 -2.53 2.83 -11.81
CA LEU A 51 -3.08 4.14 -12.21
C LEU A 51 -3.53 4.13 -13.68
N THR A 52 -2.74 3.51 -14.55
CA THR A 52 -3.02 3.37 -15.98
C THR A 52 -3.86 2.12 -16.32
N HIS A 53 -4.31 1.37 -15.31
CA HIS A 53 -5.11 0.17 -15.50
C HIS A 53 -6.44 0.47 -16.19
N GLY A 54 -6.74 -0.26 -17.26
CA GLY A 54 -7.92 -0.05 -18.13
C GLY A 54 -9.28 -0.21 -17.43
N GLN A 55 -9.31 -0.84 -16.25
CA GLN A 55 -10.51 -0.90 -15.40
C GLN A 55 -10.39 0.03 -14.20
N VAL A 56 -11.50 0.70 -13.86
CA VAL A 56 -11.60 1.62 -12.72
C VAL A 56 -11.32 0.93 -11.38
N THR A 57 -11.80 -0.30 -11.24
CA THR A 57 -11.61 -1.15 -10.08
C THR A 57 -10.53 -2.18 -10.37
N HIS A 58 -9.53 -2.23 -9.52
CA HIS A 58 -8.36 -3.09 -9.67
C HIS A 58 -7.90 -3.54 -8.29
N LYS A 59 -7.77 -4.85 -8.06
CA LYS A 59 -7.24 -5.43 -6.82
C LYS A 59 -5.87 -6.02 -7.11
N PHE A 60 -4.86 -5.63 -6.36
CA PHE A 60 -3.49 -6.02 -6.63
C PHE A 60 -2.62 -6.01 -5.37
N LYS A 61 -1.49 -6.70 -5.44
CA LYS A 61 -0.41 -6.65 -4.45
C LYS A 61 0.71 -5.77 -5.00
N THR A 62 1.35 -4.97 -4.17
CA THR A 62 2.41 -4.05 -4.58
C THR A 62 3.49 -3.91 -3.50
N LEU A 63 4.70 -3.54 -3.90
CA LEU A 63 5.81 -3.23 -3.00
C LEU A 63 5.96 -1.71 -2.92
N VAL A 64 5.72 -1.13 -1.74
CA VAL A 64 5.67 0.32 -1.54
C VAL A 64 6.36 0.70 -0.24
N ARG A 65 6.68 1.97 -0.08
CA ARG A 65 7.02 2.59 1.21
C ARG A 65 5.92 3.54 1.66
N VAL A 66 5.71 3.66 2.97
CA VAL A 66 4.76 4.61 3.56
C VAL A 66 5.50 5.91 3.88
N VAL A 67 5.35 6.92 3.04
CA VAL A 67 6.11 8.18 3.15
C VAL A 67 5.39 9.25 3.96
N ALA A 68 4.08 9.11 4.17
CA ALA A 68 3.31 9.97 5.06
C ALA A 68 2.02 9.29 5.51
N ALA A 69 1.48 9.72 6.65
CA ALA A 69 0.21 9.25 7.17
C ALA A 69 -0.62 10.41 7.74
N TYR A 70 -1.94 10.28 7.71
CA TYR A 70 -2.87 11.18 8.35
C TYR A 70 -4.07 10.41 8.90
N PRO A 71 -4.38 10.52 10.20
CA PRO A 71 -3.56 11.14 11.23
C PRO A 71 -2.27 10.33 11.47
N CYS A 72 -1.20 10.97 11.94
CA CYS A 72 0.08 10.30 12.21
C CYS A 72 0.48 10.27 13.68
N GLN A 73 -0.04 11.17 14.54
CA GLN A 73 0.35 11.28 15.95
C GLN A 73 -0.75 11.89 16.83
N GLY A 74 -0.60 11.73 18.14
CA GLY A 74 -1.34 12.49 19.15
C GLY A 74 -2.81 12.10 19.30
N LYS A 75 -3.63 13.08 19.70
CA LYS A 75 -5.06 12.90 19.99
C LYS A 75 -5.85 12.39 18.78
N GLU A 76 -5.43 12.74 17.57
CA GLU A 76 -6.08 12.29 16.33
C GLU A 76 -5.80 10.80 16.03
N LEU A 77 -4.62 10.30 16.43
CA LEU A 77 -4.31 8.88 16.35
C LEU A 77 -5.16 8.08 17.34
N HIS A 78 -5.46 8.64 18.51
CA HIS A 78 -6.42 8.06 19.46
C HIS A 78 -7.85 7.98 18.87
N SER A 79 -8.25 8.93 18.02
CA SER A 79 -9.54 8.88 17.32
C SER A 79 -9.66 7.72 16.31
N LEU A 80 -8.53 7.11 15.89
CA LEU A 80 -8.58 5.86 15.13
C LEU A 80 -9.06 4.68 16.00
N LEU A 81 -8.80 4.71 17.31
CA LEU A 81 -9.25 3.69 18.26
C LEU A 81 -10.75 3.80 18.56
N THR A 82 -11.31 5.02 18.52
CA THR A 82 -12.75 5.24 18.73
C THR A 82 -13.59 5.00 17.47
N GLY A 83 -12.95 4.79 16.31
CA GLY A 83 -13.63 4.39 15.07
C GLY A 83 -14.20 5.54 14.23
N ASP A 84 -13.91 6.79 14.60
CA ASP A 84 -14.47 7.98 13.97
C ASP A 84 -13.68 8.45 12.74
N TYR A 85 -12.48 7.90 12.52
CA TYR A 85 -11.55 8.36 11.49
C TYR A 85 -11.07 7.27 10.52
N CYS A 86 -10.84 7.69 9.28
CA CYS A 86 -10.25 6.90 8.22
C CYS A 86 -8.75 7.25 8.10
N LEU A 87 -7.86 6.29 8.33
CA LEU A 87 -6.43 6.49 8.18
C LEU A 87 -6.08 6.61 6.68
N ARG A 88 -5.46 7.73 6.29
CA ARG A 88 -4.93 7.97 4.95
C ARG A 88 -3.41 7.81 4.96
N LEU A 89 -2.92 6.86 4.19
CA LEU A 89 -1.50 6.65 3.94
C LEU A 89 -1.11 7.22 2.57
N THR A 90 0.10 7.77 2.49
CA THR A 90 0.73 8.13 1.23
C THR A 90 1.75 7.05 0.91
N LEU A 91 1.44 6.29 -0.14
CA LEU A 91 2.24 5.16 -0.59
C LEU A 91 3.07 5.59 -1.79
N GLU A 92 4.30 5.11 -1.84
CA GLU A 92 5.22 5.42 -2.91
C GLU A 92 5.96 4.16 -3.35
N ASP A 93 6.09 3.99 -4.66
CA ASP A 93 7.01 3.05 -5.29
C ASP A 93 7.87 3.82 -6.31
N PRO A 94 8.85 3.18 -6.99
CA PRO A 94 9.68 3.89 -7.98
C PRO A 94 8.90 4.50 -9.15
N THR A 95 7.62 4.13 -9.33
CA THR A 95 6.82 4.51 -10.49
C THR A 95 5.81 5.60 -10.20
N ALA A 96 5.28 5.70 -8.97
CA ALA A 96 4.29 6.72 -8.60
C ALA A 96 4.17 6.89 -7.08
N ARG A 97 3.41 7.94 -6.71
CA ARG A 97 2.98 8.22 -5.34
C ARG A 97 1.47 8.40 -5.31
N ILE A 98 0.79 7.71 -4.40
CA ILE A 98 -0.68 7.75 -4.29
C ILE A 98 -1.14 7.89 -2.83
N HIS A 99 -2.40 8.30 -2.65
CA HIS A 99 -3.08 8.17 -1.36
C HIS A 99 -3.93 6.90 -1.32
N ALA A 100 -3.78 6.15 -0.24
CA ALA A 100 -4.58 4.97 0.06
C ALA A 100 -5.21 5.09 1.45
N TYR A 101 -6.40 4.52 1.61
CA TYR A 101 -7.18 4.63 2.83
C TYR A 101 -7.30 3.27 3.53
N VAL A 102 -7.22 3.25 4.85
CA VAL A 102 -7.59 2.10 5.68
C VAL A 102 -9.01 2.34 6.17
N HIS A 103 -9.94 1.48 5.77
CA HIS A 103 -11.32 1.56 6.21
C HIS A 103 -11.43 1.26 7.71
N LYS A 104 -12.35 1.90 8.42
CA LYS A 104 -12.55 1.70 9.87
C LYS A 104 -12.66 0.22 10.26
N ASP A 105 -13.44 -0.57 9.51
CA ASP A 105 -13.65 -1.99 9.78
C ASP A 105 -12.40 -2.85 9.52
N ASN A 106 -11.47 -2.34 8.72
CA ASN A 106 -10.19 -3.00 8.43
C ASN A 106 -9.04 -2.44 9.28
N ALA A 107 -9.26 -1.38 10.06
CA ALA A 107 -8.19 -0.77 10.85
C ALA A 107 -7.68 -1.75 11.91
N VAL A 108 -8.60 -2.47 12.56
CA VAL A 108 -8.27 -3.50 13.56
C VAL A 108 -7.32 -4.53 12.96
N SER A 109 -7.68 -5.14 11.84
CA SER A 109 -6.88 -6.18 11.19
C SER A 109 -5.60 -5.63 10.58
N PHE A 110 -5.62 -4.40 10.06
CA PHE A 110 -4.43 -3.74 9.53
C PHE A 110 -3.35 -3.55 10.60
N PHE A 111 -3.72 -3.28 11.84
CA PHE A 111 -2.77 -3.15 12.95
C PHE A 111 -2.54 -4.46 13.73
N GLY A 112 -3.05 -5.61 13.26
CA GLY A 112 -2.93 -6.89 13.97
C GLY A 112 -3.69 -6.93 15.29
N GLY A 113 -4.77 -6.15 15.39
CA GLY A 113 -5.52 -5.90 16.62
C GLY A 113 -5.30 -4.50 17.20
N PHE A 114 -6.23 -4.04 18.04
CA PHE A 114 -6.07 -2.80 18.82
C PHE A 114 -5.38 -3.12 20.15
N LEU A 115 -4.10 -2.75 20.26
CA LEU A 115 -3.23 -3.20 21.36
C LEU A 115 -2.72 -2.07 22.25
N THR A 116 -3.46 -0.96 22.37
CA THR A 116 -3.12 0.34 23.02
C THR A 116 -2.57 1.42 22.06
N LEU A 117 -2.68 2.69 22.48
CA LEU A 117 -2.11 3.84 21.77
C LEU A 117 -0.59 3.72 21.58
N ALA A 118 0.12 3.13 22.54
CA ALA A 118 1.56 2.91 22.47
C ALA A 118 1.92 1.92 21.36
N ALA A 119 1.22 0.78 21.29
CA ALA A 119 1.42 -0.21 20.23
C ALA A 119 1.10 0.37 18.85
N LEU A 120 0.00 1.14 18.73
CA LEU A 120 -0.37 1.82 17.50
C LEU A 120 0.70 2.83 17.05
N THR A 121 1.20 3.64 17.99
CA THR A 121 2.26 4.63 17.73
C THR A 121 3.54 3.94 17.27
N ARG A 122 3.94 2.84 17.93
CA ARG A 122 5.11 2.04 17.55
C ARG A 122 4.97 1.48 16.13
N LYS A 123 3.84 0.87 15.80
CA LYS A 123 3.56 0.34 14.45
C LYS A 123 3.58 1.44 13.39
N MET A 124 3.01 2.61 13.69
CA MET A 124 3.05 3.78 12.80
C MET A 124 4.47 4.31 12.60
N ASN A 125 5.27 4.39 13.66
CA ASN A 125 6.66 4.83 13.60
C ASN A 125 7.51 3.88 12.74
N ARG A 126 7.35 2.56 12.91
CA ARG A 126 8.01 1.55 12.06
C ARG A 126 7.64 1.70 10.59
N LEU A 127 6.35 1.88 10.28
CA LEU A 127 5.90 2.13 8.90
C LEU A 127 6.50 3.41 8.30
N LEU A 128 6.60 4.46 9.10
CA LEU A 128 7.11 5.77 8.68
C LEU A 128 8.63 5.88 8.79
N GLY A 129 9.32 4.79 9.16
CA GLY A 129 10.77 4.74 9.37
C GLY A 129 11.28 5.78 10.38
N VAL A 130 10.50 6.07 11.41
CA VAL A 130 10.90 6.95 12.52
C VAL A 130 11.77 6.12 13.47
N PRO A 131 13.02 6.56 13.75
CA PRO A 131 13.88 5.84 14.69
C PRO A 131 13.25 5.81 16.09
N GLU A 132 13.43 4.71 16.80
CA GLU A 132 13.10 4.66 18.22
C GLU A 132 14.10 5.56 18.97
N PRO A 133 13.68 6.26 20.03
CA PRO A 133 14.60 7.04 20.85
C PRO A 133 15.61 6.07 21.48
N GLU A 134 16.88 6.19 21.10
CA GLU A 134 17.97 5.51 21.78
C GLU A 134 18.27 6.26 23.08
N ASP A 135 18.40 5.56 24.20
CA ASP A 135 18.68 6.16 25.52
C ASP A 135 20.03 6.90 25.56
N ASP A 136 20.92 6.69 24.58
CA ASP A 136 22.29 7.21 24.50
C ASP A 136 22.58 8.07 23.24
N ALA A 137 21.56 8.51 22.48
CA ALA A 137 21.79 9.29 21.27
C ALA A 137 22.31 10.72 21.59
N GLU A 138 23.51 11.05 21.10
CA GLU A 138 24.05 12.42 21.13
C GLU A 138 23.05 13.41 20.50
N GLU A 139 22.68 14.44 21.27
CA GLU A 139 21.83 15.56 20.82
C GLU A 139 22.43 16.24 19.58
N GLY A 140 22.05 15.80 18.37
CA GLY A 140 22.50 16.47 17.15
C GLY A 140 22.31 15.71 15.84
N MET A 141 22.31 14.37 15.84
CA MET A 141 21.97 13.60 14.63
C MET A 141 20.49 13.22 14.66
N ALA A 142 19.65 14.09 14.12
CA ALA A 142 18.30 13.70 13.75
C ALA A 142 18.39 12.63 12.65
N GLY A 143 18.40 11.35 13.04
CA GLY A 143 18.34 10.23 12.11
C GLY A 143 17.17 10.44 11.15
N GLY A 144 17.47 10.71 9.88
CA GLY A 144 16.45 10.97 8.87
C GLY A 144 15.48 9.80 8.77
N ARG A 145 14.18 10.09 8.56
CA ARG A 145 13.17 9.03 8.38
C ARG A 145 13.57 8.15 7.20
N ASN A 146 13.62 6.83 7.41
CA ASN A 146 13.87 5.86 6.36
C ASN A 146 12.76 4.81 6.30
N PRO A 147 11.62 5.11 5.66
CA PRO A 147 10.49 4.19 5.61
C PRO A 147 10.87 2.87 4.91
N PRO A 148 10.60 1.71 5.52
CA PRO A 148 10.90 0.42 4.91
C PRO A 148 10.01 0.12 3.70
N TRP A 149 10.51 -0.74 2.80
CA TRP A 149 9.72 -1.33 1.74
C TRP A 149 8.82 -2.44 2.29
N ILE A 150 7.52 -2.34 2.02
CA ILE A 150 6.49 -3.26 2.52
C ILE A 150 5.64 -3.83 1.39
N TRP A 151 5.19 -5.07 1.59
CA TRP A 151 4.15 -5.63 0.75
C TRP A 151 2.79 -5.10 1.20
N CYS A 152 2.01 -4.59 0.26
CA CYS A 152 0.69 -4.05 0.54
C CYS A 152 -0.31 -4.54 -0.51
N CYS A 153 -1.49 -4.95 -0.05
CA CYS A 153 -2.63 -5.28 -0.91
C CYS A 153 -3.55 -4.05 -1.04
N LEU A 154 -3.77 -3.63 -2.28
CA LEU A 154 -4.50 -2.43 -2.64
C LEU A 154 -5.66 -2.74 -3.58
N LYS A 155 -6.79 -2.07 -3.33
CA LYS A 155 -7.93 -2.08 -4.25
C LYS A 155 -8.34 -0.67 -4.63
N SER A 156 -8.52 -0.40 -5.91
CA SER A 156 -9.12 0.84 -6.37
C SER A 156 -10.66 0.77 -6.36
N TYR A 157 -11.29 1.90 -6.10
CA TYR A 157 -12.74 2.09 -6.14
C TYR A 157 -13.07 3.50 -6.64
N ARG A 158 -14.27 3.70 -7.14
CA ARG A 158 -14.79 5.02 -7.56
C ARG A 158 -15.74 5.57 -6.51
N LEU A 159 -15.67 6.88 -6.27
CA LEU A 159 -16.63 7.58 -5.42
C LEU A 159 -17.83 8.07 -6.22
N ASP A 160 -17.58 8.54 -7.45
CA ASP A 160 -18.59 9.04 -8.36
C ASP A 160 -18.74 8.09 -9.56
N LYS A 161 -19.99 7.81 -9.90
CA LYS A 161 -20.36 7.02 -11.07
C LYS A 161 -20.26 7.84 -12.37
N TYR A 162 -20.38 9.16 -12.29
CA TYR A 162 -20.32 10.06 -13.45
C TYR A 162 -18.88 10.46 -13.79
N ASP A 163 -17.98 10.44 -12.82
CA ASP A 163 -16.53 10.54 -13.03
C ASP A 163 -15.79 9.33 -12.44
N PRO A 164 -15.82 8.15 -13.08
CA PRO A 164 -15.19 6.95 -12.54
C PRO A 164 -13.67 7.07 -12.37
N TRP A 165 -13.02 7.87 -13.22
CA TRP A 165 -11.57 7.96 -13.29
C TRP A 165 -11.02 9.05 -12.37
N GLY A 166 -11.57 10.27 -12.37
CA GLY A 166 -11.12 11.33 -11.46
C GLY A 166 -11.55 11.09 -10.01
N SER A 167 -12.64 10.36 -9.80
CA SER A 167 -13.08 9.93 -8.46
C SER A 167 -12.42 8.63 -7.98
N ARG A 168 -11.49 8.06 -8.75
CA ARG A 168 -10.78 6.84 -8.37
C ARG A 168 -9.97 7.08 -7.09
N ARG A 169 -10.11 6.19 -6.12
CA ARG A 169 -9.37 6.17 -4.84
C ARG A 169 -8.87 4.76 -4.56
N TYR A 170 -7.90 4.64 -3.66
CA TYR A 170 -7.28 3.37 -3.28
C TYR A 170 -7.56 3.03 -1.83
N ARG A 171 -7.76 1.75 -1.54
CA ARG A 171 -7.99 1.23 -0.19
C ARG A 171 -7.06 0.06 0.09
N ILE A 172 -6.50 0.04 1.30
CA ILE A 172 -5.72 -1.09 1.81
C ILE A 172 -6.66 -2.19 2.31
N PHE A 173 -6.32 -3.44 2.01
CA PHE A 173 -7.04 -4.62 2.49
C PHE A 173 -6.07 -5.79 2.62
N GLY A 174 -6.42 -6.83 3.39
CA GLY A 174 -5.64 -8.07 3.48
C GLY A 174 -4.15 -7.86 3.77
N THR A 175 -3.82 -6.80 4.50
CA THR A 175 -2.47 -6.38 4.88
C THR A 175 -2.50 -6.17 6.38
N GLU A 176 -1.52 -6.70 7.10
CA GLU A 176 -1.38 -6.59 8.55
C GLU A 176 0.03 -6.13 8.90
N ILE A 177 0.17 -5.18 9.81
CA ILE A 177 1.46 -4.75 10.34
C ILE A 177 1.86 -5.66 11.50
N ARG A 178 3.00 -6.33 11.36
CA ARG A 178 3.58 -7.19 12.39
C ARG A 178 4.23 -6.37 13.51
N ASP A 179 4.47 -7.01 14.65
CA ASP A 179 5.24 -6.45 15.76
C ASP A 179 6.77 -6.55 15.56
#